data_AF-A0A1F7A0P2-F1
#
_entry.id   AF-A0A1F7A0P2-F1
#
_cell.length_a   1.000
_cell.length_b   1.000
_cell.length_c   1.000
_cell.angle_alpha   90.00
_cell.angle_beta   90.00
_cell.angle_gamma   90.00
#
_symmetry.space_group_name_H-M   'P 1'
#
loop_
_entity.id
_entity.type
_entity.pdbx_description
1 polymer ?
#
loop_
_entity_poly.entity_id
_entity_poly.type
_entity_poly.pdbx_seq_one_letter_code
_entity_poly.pdbx_strand_id
1 'polypeptide(L)'
;MHKKNYSLTNLFRFVDLASKSTYASGKPPEPTSERRDFIEYTFLQSDWSYRDSFTGHTKSSGQEIVRFRGKIVWSNLYCGGMTAGNEALANQTFSFLKQALSQDESGFESLRGPHAFGDGEWQYSYTQKGLIDNFSGYEEIRYQDKVVFFHRAIGGTVS
;
A
#
# COMPACT_ATOMS: atom_id res chain seq x y z
N MET A 1 -8.65 -30.13 7.09
CA MET A 1 -7.92 -28.94 7.58
C MET A 1 -6.60 -28.83 6.84
N HIS A 2 -6.46 -27.93 5.87
CA HIS A 2 -5.15 -27.62 5.30
C HIS A 2 -4.42 -26.68 6.28
N LYS A 3 -3.32 -27.16 6.88
CA LYS A 3 -2.46 -26.34 7.73
C LYS A 3 -1.97 -25.13 6.93
N LYS A 4 -2.05 -23.92 7.51
CA LYS A 4 -1.36 -22.73 7.00
C LYS A 4 0.14 -23.06 7.00
N ASN A 5 0.73 -23.28 5.81
CA ASN A 5 2.15 -23.59 5.65
C ASN A 5 2.99 -22.32 5.44
N TYR A 6 2.65 -21.21 6.10
CA TYR A 6 3.43 -19.98 6.09
C TYR A 6 3.38 -19.30 7.47
N SER A 7 4.44 -18.59 7.83
CA SER A 7 4.51 -17.74 9.03
C SER A 7 4.09 -16.29 8.73
N LEU A 8 3.76 -15.50 9.75
CA LEU A 8 3.48 -14.06 9.58
C LEU A 8 4.68 -13.32 8.98
N THR A 9 5.91 -13.71 9.34
CA THR A 9 7.13 -13.16 8.72
C THR A 9 7.22 -13.44 7.23
N ASN A 10 6.83 -14.64 6.78
CA ASN A 10 6.82 -14.95 5.34
C ASN A 10 5.77 -14.11 4.60
N LEU A 11 4.59 -13.93 5.21
CA LEU A 11 3.54 -13.06 4.67
C LEU A 11 4.02 -11.61 4.59
N PHE A 12 4.65 -11.10 5.64
CA PHE A 12 5.17 -9.73 5.70
C PHE A 12 6.21 -9.47 4.63
N ARG A 13 7.22 -10.33 4.52
CA ARG A 13 8.24 -10.22 3.47
C ARG A 13 7.65 -10.25 2.07
N PHE A 14 6.62 -11.07 1.85
CA PHE A 14 5.95 -11.10 0.56
C PHE A 14 5.18 -9.81 0.26
N VAL A 15 4.43 -9.28 1.25
CA VAL A 15 3.70 -8.00 1.10
C VAL A 15 4.66 -6.85 0.83
N ASP A 16 5.73 -6.74 1.63
CA ASP A 16 6.76 -5.70 1.46
C ASP A 16 7.43 -5.77 0.08
N LEU A 17 7.80 -6.98 -0.36
CA LEU A 17 8.38 -7.16 -1.68
C LEU A 17 7.39 -6.82 -2.80
N ALA A 18 6.13 -7.24 -2.66
CA ALA A 18 5.09 -7.04 -3.67
C ALA A 18 4.73 -5.56 -3.81
N SER A 19 4.59 -4.81 -2.71
CA SER A 19 4.27 -3.37 -2.75
C SER A 19 5.37 -2.58 -3.45
N LYS A 20 6.64 -2.86 -3.12
CA LYS A 20 7.83 -2.25 -3.75
C LYS A 20 7.99 -2.64 -5.22
N SER A 21 7.60 -3.86 -5.60
CA SER A 21 7.71 -4.37 -6.98
C SER A 21 6.54 -3.95 -7.88
N THR A 22 5.53 -3.25 -7.34
CA THR A 22 4.31 -2.87 -8.06
C THR A 22 4.17 -1.35 -8.14
N TYR A 23 3.16 -0.77 -7.49
CA TYR A 23 2.86 0.66 -7.61
C TYR A 23 4.05 1.55 -7.23
N ALA A 24 4.76 1.20 -6.15
CA ALA A 24 5.90 1.98 -5.67
C ALA A 24 7.07 2.00 -6.66
N SER A 25 7.31 0.92 -7.41
CA SER A 25 8.35 0.86 -8.45
C SER A 25 8.12 1.81 -9.63
N GLY A 26 6.90 2.31 -9.82
CA GLY A 26 6.51 3.07 -11.01
C GLY A 26 6.30 2.23 -12.27
N LYS A 27 6.31 0.89 -12.17
CA LYS A 27 5.86 -0.01 -13.25
C LYS A 27 4.45 0.38 -13.72
N PRO A 28 4.11 0.22 -15.01
CA PRO A 28 2.72 0.37 -15.46
C PRO A 28 1.79 -0.67 -14.81
N PRO A 29 0.50 -0.35 -14.63
CA PRO A 29 -0.50 -1.31 -14.15
C PRO A 29 -0.74 -2.42 -15.18
N GLU A 30 -1.52 -3.43 -14.78
CA GLU A 30 -2.01 -4.45 -15.70
C GLU A 30 -2.81 -3.81 -16.85
N PRO A 31 -2.66 -4.31 -18.09
CA PRO A 31 -3.36 -3.76 -19.25
C PRO A 31 -4.88 -4.03 -19.20
N THR A 32 -5.29 -5.05 -18.44
CA THR A 32 -6.68 -5.43 -18.25
C THR A 32 -6.94 -5.70 -16.77
N SER A 33 -7.94 -5.02 -16.21
CA SER A 33 -8.37 -5.19 -14.82
C SER A 33 -9.46 -6.25 -14.68
N GLU A 34 -9.40 -7.08 -13.65
CA GLU A 34 -10.48 -8.03 -13.29
C GLU A 34 -11.74 -7.28 -12.86
N ARG A 35 -11.55 -6.13 -12.20
CA ARG A 35 -12.63 -5.24 -11.76
C ARG A 35 -12.78 -4.10 -12.77
N ARG A 36 -13.99 -3.95 -13.31
CA ARG A 36 -14.33 -2.82 -14.18
C ARG A 36 -14.07 -1.50 -13.46
N ASP A 37 -13.40 -0.57 -14.13
CA ASP A 37 -13.05 0.79 -13.64
C ASP A 37 -12.01 0.82 -12.50
N PHE A 38 -11.29 -0.28 -12.30
CA PHE A 38 -10.15 -0.35 -11.39
C PHE A 38 -8.84 -0.30 -12.16
N ILE A 39 -7.82 0.25 -11.53
CA ILE A 39 -6.42 0.10 -11.89
C ILE A 39 -5.87 -1.04 -11.04
N GLU A 40 -5.18 -1.98 -11.65
CA GLU A 40 -4.69 -3.17 -10.96
C GLU A 40 -3.20 -3.37 -11.14
N TYR A 41 -2.55 -3.85 -10.09
CA TYR A 41 -1.17 -4.31 -10.11
C TYR A 41 -1.12 -5.73 -9.59
N THR A 42 -0.32 -6.57 -10.25
CA THR A 42 -0.10 -7.94 -9.78
C THR A 42 1.38 -8.22 -9.52
N PHE A 43 1.61 -9.13 -8.58
CA PHE A 43 2.92 -9.68 -8.31
C PHE A 43 2.80 -11.16 -7.97
N LEU A 44 3.71 -11.97 -8.52
CA LEU A 44 3.74 -13.42 -8.33
C LEU A 44 5.14 -13.85 -7.90
N GLN A 45 5.23 -14.62 -6.82
CA GLN A 45 6.48 -15.23 -6.39
C GLN A 45 6.21 -16.59 -5.75
N SER A 46 6.68 -17.66 -6.41
CA SER A 46 6.50 -19.03 -5.94
C SER A 46 5.02 -19.36 -5.67
N ASP A 47 4.68 -19.78 -4.45
CA ASP A 47 3.32 -20.14 -4.03
C ASP A 47 2.43 -18.90 -3.73
N TRP A 48 2.96 -17.69 -3.82
CA TRP A 48 2.29 -16.46 -3.41
C TRP A 48 1.87 -15.60 -4.61
N SER A 49 0.67 -15.02 -4.53
CA SER A 49 0.26 -13.95 -5.44
C SER A 49 -0.31 -12.76 -4.69
N TYR A 50 -0.08 -11.57 -5.25
CA TYR A 50 -0.55 -10.29 -4.77
C TYR A 50 -1.35 -9.60 -5.87
N ARG A 51 -2.46 -8.97 -5.50
CA ARG A 51 -3.21 -8.07 -6.36
C ARG A 51 -3.57 -6.82 -5.56
N ASP A 52 -3.15 -5.67 -6.03
CA ASP A 52 -3.68 -4.37 -5.61
C ASP A 52 -4.67 -3.90 -6.66
N SER A 53 -5.89 -3.60 -6.24
CA SER A 53 -6.95 -3.07 -7.09
C SER A 53 -7.48 -1.78 -6.47
N PHE A 54 -7.34 -0.65 -7.15
CA PHE A 54 -7.93 0.61 -6.70
C PHE A 54 -8.67 1.36 -7.80
N THR A 55 -9.53 2.29 -7.39
CA THR A 55 -10.24 3.21 -8.29
C THR A 55 -10.13 4.64 -7.80
N GLY A 56 -10.41 5.59 -8.69
CA GLY A 56 -10.25 7.02 -8.46
C GLY A 56 -8.83 7.54 -8.72
N HIS A 57 -8.69 8.86 -8.72
CA HIS A 57 -7.42 9.54 -9.00
C HIS A 57 -7.02 10.43 -7.82
N THR A 58 -7.66 11.60 -7.66
CA THR A 58 -7.37 12.53 -6.55
C THR A 58 -7.96 12.07 -5.23
N LYS A 59 -9.07 11.32 -5.26
CA LYS A 59 -9.59 10.52 -4.16
C LYS A 59 -9.65 9.09 -4.63
N SER A 60 -9.15 8.18 -3.81
CA SER A 60 -9.03 6.77 -4.17
C SER A 60 -9.43 5.85 -3.04
N SER A 61 -9.91 4.67 -3.44
CA SER A 61 -10.16 3.55 -2.56
C SER A 61 -9.61 2.30 -3.24
N GLY A 62 -8.87 1.49 -2.50
CA GLY A 62 -8.25 0.29 -3.01
C GLY A 62 -8.25 -0.85 -2.02
N GLN A 63 -7.90 -2.02 -2.55
CA GLN A 63 -7.77 -3.24 -1.79
C GLN A 63 -6.57 -4.03 -2.29
N GLU A 64 -5.73 -4.45 -1.35
CA GLU A 64 -4.64 -5.38 -1.59
C GLU A 64 -5.05 -6.76 -1.10
N ILE A 65 -4.85 -7.77 -1.93
CA ILE A 65 -5.16 -9.17 -1.64
C ILE A 65 -3.91 -10.00 -1.84
N VAL A 66 -3.57 -10.79 -0.81
CA VAL A 66 -2.55 -11.83 -0.93
C VAL A 66 -3.20 -13.21 -0.91
N ARG A 67 -2.75 -14.06 -1.84
CA ARG A 67 -3.07 -15.48 -1.88
C ARG A 67 -1.82 -16.32 -1.64
N PHE A 68 -1.99 -17.43 -0.94
CA PHE A 68 -0.99 -18.49 -0.82
C PHE A 68 -1.61 -19.79 -1.35
N ARG A 69 -0.96 -20.41 -2.35
CA ARG A 69 -1.45 -21.59 -3.07
C ARG A 69 -2.88 -21.42 -3.56
N GLY A 70 -3.16 -20.26 -4.14
CA GLY A 70 -4.47 -19.89 -4.71
C GLY A 70 -5.56 -19.51 -3.70
N LYS A 71 -5.32 -19.63 -2.39
CA LYS A 71 -6.30 -19.23 -1.36
C LYS A 71 -5.97 -17.86 -0.80
N ILE A 72 -6.98 -17.01 -0.64
CA ILE A 72 -6.81 -15.70 0.00
C ILE A 72 -6.42 -15.90 1.47
N VAL A 73 -5.38 -15.20 1.90
CA VAL A 73 -4.81 -15.34 3.24
C VAL A 73 -4.63 -14.02 3.97
N TRP A 74 -4.68 -12.90 3.24
CA TRP A 74 -4.56 -11.56 3.80
C TRP A 74 -5.26 -10.55 2.89
N SER A 75 -5.84 -9.52 3.51
CA SER A 75 -6.51 -8.42 2.83
C SER A 75 -6.18 -7.10 3.55
N ASN A 76 -5.96 -6.06 2.78
CA ASN A 76 -5.86 -4.68 3.25
C ASN A 76 -6.78 -3.80 2.41
N LEU A 77 -7.52 -2.91 3.06
CA LEU A 77 -8.36 -1.89 2.44
C LEU A 77 -7.77 -0.55 2.77
N TYR A 78 -7.62 0.31 1.76
CA TYR A 78 -7.16 1.67 1.95
C TYR A 78 -8.04 2.68 1.23
N CYS A 79 -8.19 3.85 1.83
CA CYS A 79 -9.04 4.92 1.28
C CYS A 79 -8.58 6.30 1.74
N GLY A 80 -8.74 7.29 0.85
CA GLY A 80 -8.50 8.70 1.12
C GLY A 80 -8.13 9.43 -0.17
N GLY A 81 -7.12 10.30 -0.12
CA GLY A 81 -6.66 11.06 -1.26
C GLY A 81 -6.21 12.46 -0.89
N MET A 82 -6.20 13.32 -1.91
CA MET A 82 -5.93 14.74 -1.79
C MET A 82 -6.95 15.42 -0.88
N THR A 83 -6.47 16.34 -0.05
CA THR A 83 -7.33 17.25 0.72
C THR A 83 -7.96 18.29 -0.20
N ALA A 84 -9.12 18.81 0.20
CA ALA A 84 -9.88 19.76 -0.62
C ALA A 84 -9.04 21.00 -0.95
N GLY A 85 -8.99 21.38 -2.24
CA GLY A 85 -8.25 22.53 -2.73
C GLY A 85 -6.78 22.24 -3.08
N ASN A 86 -6.32 21.01 -2.90
CA ASN A 86 -4.94 20.60 -3.19
C ASN A 86 -4.84 19.62 -4.38
N GLU A 87 -5.93 19.41 -5.13
CA GLU A 87 -5.97 18.47 -6.25
C GLU A 87 -4.95 18.79 -7.36
N ALA A 88 -4.57 20.06 -7.51
CA ALA A 88 -3.53 20.49 -8.45
C ALA A 88 -2.13 19.95 -8.12
N LEU A 89 -1.89 19.51 -6.89
CA LEU A 89 -0.63 18.91 -6.43
C LEU A 89 -0.59 17.39 -6.58
N ALA A 90 -1.65 16.76 -7.12
CA ALA A 90 -1.79 15.31 -7.11
C ALA A 90 -0.61 14.57 -7.76
N ASN A 91 -0.14 15.02 -8.92
CA ASN A 91 0.95 14.36 -9.63
C ASN A 91 2.26 14.39 -8.84
N GLN A 92 2.60 15.54 -8.24
CA GLN A 92 3.78 15.70 -7.40
C GLN A 92 3.64 14.87 -6.12
N THR A 93 2.46 14.89 -5.51
CA THR A 93 2.15 14.12 -4.29
C THR A 93 2.31 12.62 -4.53
N PHE A 94 1.79 12.09 -5.64
CA PHE A 94 1.91 10.66 -5.96
C PHE A 94 3.33 10.26 -6.37
N SER A 95 4.09 11.19 -6.95
CA SER A 95 5.52 10.97 -7.24
C SER A 95 6.32 10.88 -5.94
N PHE A 96 6.06 11.79 -4.99
CA PHE A 96 6.66 11.76 -3.65
C PHE A 96 6.22 10.54 -2.85
N LEU A 97 4.94 10.16 -2.91
CA LEU A 97 4.40 8.97 -2.25
C LEU A 97 5.15 7.70 -2.68
N LYS A 98 5.40 7.51 -3.97
CA LYS A 98 6.17 6.35 -4.47
C LYS A 98 7.58 6.31 -3.89
N GLN A 99 8.23 7.46 -3.72
CA GLN A 99 9.54 7.53 -3.07
C GLN A 99 9.47 7.10 -1.61
N ALA A 100 8.47 7.61 -0.87
CA ALA A 100 8.26 7.27 0.54
C ALA A 100 7.95 5.77 0.74
N LEU A 101 7.06 5.20 -0.08
CA LEU A 101 6.70 3.77 -0.06
C LEU A 101 7.85 2.84 -0.47
N SER A 102 8.90 3.38 -1.10
CA SER A 102 10.09 2.61 -1.46
C SER A 102 11.15 2.60 -0.36
N GLN A 103 10.96 3.34 0.73
CA GLN A 103 11.91 3.39 1.83
C GLN A 103 11.69 2.26 2.83
N ASP A 104 12.78 1.78 3.40
CA ASP A 104 12.81 0.82 4.49
C ASP A 104 13.16 1.49 5.82
N GLU A 105 12.59 0.97 6.92
CA GLU A 105 12.97 1.38 8.28
C GLU A 105 13.31 0.14 9.11
N SER A 106 14.55 0.08 9.59
CA SER A 106 15.01 -1.05 10.40
C SER A 106 14.24 -1.14 11.70
N GLY A 107 13.72 -2.33 12.01
CA GLY A 107 12.97 -2.59 13.25
C GLY A 107 11.48 -2.23 13.17
N PHE A 108 10.99 -1.75 12.02
CA PHE A 108 9.58 -1.47 11.81
C PHE A 108 9.00 -2.31 10.66
N GLU A 109 8.12 -3.25 11.00
CA GLU A 109 7.36 -4.04 10.01
C GLU A 109 6.23 -3.18 9.39
N SER A 110 6.62 -2.22 8.56
CA SER A 110 5.66 -1.32 7.90
C SER A 110 4.91 -2.00 6.76
N LEU A 111 3.60 -1.77 6.71
CA LEU A 111 2.75 -2.19 5.58
C LEU A 111 2.54 -1.06 4.56
N ARG A 112 3.22 0.08 4.76
CA ARG A 112 3.29 1.22 3.83
C ARG A 112 4.74 1.73 3.75
N GLY A 113 5.00 2.94 4.24
CA GLY A 113 6.34 3.54 4.29
C GLY A 113 6.88 3.68 5.72
N PRO A 114 8.04 4.33 5.90
CA PRO A 114 8.64 4.54 7.22
C PRO A 114 7.79 5.49 8.08
N HIS A 115 8.08 5.59 9.38
CA HIS A 115 7.41 6.54 10.26
C HIS A 115 7.49 7.99 9.73
N ALA A 116 8.62 8.35 9.14
CA ALA A 116 8.83 9.63 8.51
C ALA A 116 9.76 9.52 7.30
N PHE A 117 9.49 10.30 6.27
CA PHE A 117 10.38 10.50 5.11
C PHE A 117 10.23 11.94 4.60
N GLY A 118 11.30 12.55 4.11
CA GLY A 118 11.29 13.93 3.63
C GLY A 118 12.14 14.12 2.39
N ASP A 119 11.65 14.96 1.47
CA ASP A 119 12.34 15.38 0.26
C ASP A 119 11.99 16.84 -0.07
N GLY A 120 12.91 17.76 0.22
CA GLY A 120 12.68 19.20 0.12
C GLY A 120 11.52 19.67 1.00
N GLU A 121 10.51 20.28 0.37
CA GLU A 121 9.30 20.82 1.03
C GLU A 121 8.24 19.74 1.35
N TRP A 122 8.50 18.49 0.95
CA TRP A 122 7.58 17.37 1.11
C TRP A 122 7.94 16.54 2.35
N GLN A 123 6.91 16.19 3.12
CA GLN A 123 7.04 15.38 4.32
C GLN A 123 6.00 14.27 4.28
N TYR A 124 6.43 13.04 4.53
CA TYR A 124 5.61 11.86 4.67
C TYR A 124 5.58 11.44 6.13
N SER A 125 4.43 10.97 6.60
CA SER A 125 4.35 10.25 7.86
C SER A 125 3.40 9.07 7.77
N TYR A 126 3.77 7.99 8.47
CA TYR A 126 2.93 6.82 8.60
C TYR A 126 2.87 6.36 10.05
N THR A 127 1.66 6.02 10.48
CA THR A 127 1.43 5.40 11.79
C THR A 127 0.68 4.10 11.59
N GLN A 128 1.09 3.06 12.31
CA GLN A 128 0.47 1.74 12.27
C GLN A 128 0.18 1.29 13.71
N LYS A 129 -1.02 0.75 13.92
CA LYS A 129 -1.38 0.01 15.12
C LYS A 129 -1.55 -1.44 14.75
N GLY A 130 -0.87 -2.34 15.45
CA GLY A 130 -0.90 -3.76 15.18
C GLY A 130 0.16 -4.21 14.16
N LEU A 131 0.06 -5.48 13.78
CA LEU A 131 0.98 -6.17 12.88
C LEU A 131 0.20 -6.71 11.68
N ILE A 132 0.89 -7.39 10.78
CA ILE A 132 0.30 -7.89 9.53
C ILE A 132 -0.93 -8.79 9.70
N ASP A 133 -1.11 -9.41 10.86
CA ASP A 133 -2.28 -10.24 11.16
C ASP A 133 -3.54 -9.44 11.49
N ASN A 134 -3.42 -8.25 12.05
CA ASN A 134 -4.49 -7.29 12.31
C ASN A 134 -3.91 -5.89 12.56
N PHE A 135 -4.20 -4.95 11.67
CA PHE A 135 -3.69 -3.59 11.78
C PHE A 135 -4.67 -2.52 11.30
N SER A 136 -4.40 -1.30 11.76
CA SER A 136 -4.91 -0.06 11.18
C SER A 136 -3.77 0.92 10.94
N GLY A 137 -3.74 1.57 9.78
CA GLY A 137 -2.73 2.54 9.40
C GLY A 137 -3.31 3.91 9.08
N TYR A 138 -2.52 4.95 9.30
CA TYR A 138 -2.79 6.31 8.82
C TYR A 138 -1.54 6.86 8.16
N GLU A 139 -1.69 7.23 6.89
CA GLU A 139 -0.67 7.83 6.03
C GLU A 139 -1.05 9.28 5.76
N GLU A 140 -0.06 10.17 5.83
CA GLU A 140 -0.24 11.60 5.60
C GLU A 140 0.96 12.15 4.83
N ILE A 141 0.69 13.02 3.85
CA ILE A 141 1.70 13.82 3.17
C ILE A 141 1.42 15.30 3.38
N ARG A 142 2.47 16.02 3.73
CA ARG A 142 2.49 17.49 3.83
C ARG A 142 3.35 18.09 2.74
N TYR A 143 2.92 19.24 2.27
CA TYR A 143 3.69 20.15 1.42
C TYR A 143 3.71 21.52 2.09
N GLN A 144 4.89 22.05 2.40
CA GLN A 144 5.05 23.30 3.16
C GLN A 144 4.23 23.29 4.47
N ASP A 145 4.41 22.22 5.25
CA ASP A 145 3.74 21.93 6.53
C ASP A 145 2.20 21.78 6.49
N LYS A 146 1.57 21.92 5.32
CA LYS A 146 0.13 21.74 5.13
C LYS A 146 -0.17 20.33 4.66
N VAL A 147 -1.16 19.68 5.28
CA VAL A 147 -1.63 18.35 4.86
C VAL A 147 -2.32 18.45 3.51
N VAL A 148 -1.73 17.80 2.50
CA VAL A 148 -2.25 17.79 1.13
C VAL A 148 -2.82 16.44 0.73
N PHE A 149 -2.51 15.37 1.45
CA PHE A 149 -2.98 14.01 1.17
C PHE A 149 -3.02 13.15 2.42
N PHE A 150 -3.98 12.22 2.48
CA PHE A 150 -3.98 11.15 3.48
C PHE A 150 -4.57 9.85 2.93
N HIS A 151 -4.15 8.72 3.49
CA HIS A 151 -4.83 7.43 3.38
C HIS A 151 -5.06 6.82 4.76
N ARG A 152 -6.18 6.12 4.92
CA ARG A 152 -6.42 5.21 6.05
C ARG A 152 -6.36 3.80 5.52
N ALA A 153 -5.74 2.90 6.28
CA ALA A 153 -5.64 1.49 5.96
C ALA A 153 -6.20 0.64 7.10
N ILE A 154 -6.88 -0.46 6.77
CA ILE A 154 -7.26 -1.51 7.71
C ILE A 154 -7.03 -2.86 7.04
N GLY A 155 -6.44 -3.80 7.76
CA GLY A 155 -6.16 -5.10 7.16
C GLY A 155 -5.72 -6.15 8.15
N GLY A 156 -5.49 -7.34 7.64
CA GLY A 156 -5.13 -8.49 8.47
C GLY A 156 -5.23 -9.81 7.72
N THR A 157 -4.88 -10.89 8.42
CA THR A 157 -5.07 -12.23 7.87
C THR A 157 -6.54 -12.60 7.77
N VAL A 158 -6.89 -13.39 6.75
CA VAL A 158 -8.24 -13.95 6.55
C VAL A 158 -8.16 -15.48 6.40
N SER A 159 -9.27 -16.19 6.60
CA SER A 159 -9.32 -17.66 6.61
C SER A 159 -10.63 -18.22 6.10
#